data_AF-A0A9X2JFD6-F1
#
_entry.id   AF-A0A9X2JFD6-F1
#
_cell.length_a   1.000
_cell.length_b   1.000
_cell.length_c   1.000
_cell.angle_alpha   90.00
_cell.angle_beta   90.00
_cell.angle_gamma   90.00
#
_symmetry.space_group_name_H-M   'P 1'
#
loop_
_entity.id
_entity.type
_entity.pdbx_description
1 polymer ?
#
loop_
_entity_poly.entity_id
_entity_poly.type
_entity_poly.pdbx_seq_one_letter_code
_entity_poly.pdbx_strand_id
1 'polypeptide(L)'
;MWGWKTADRTIEPSVSFDEAKQIVQQAGFELVVSNPSHAVLKRAGTESGWTQFAPEGENLPLELAIAQSERGLFVQLRYEHFVLFDTGDLDRVADEVAAAFRRAE
;
A
#
# COMPACT_ATOMS: atom_id res chain seq x y z
N MET A 1 15.30 -10.58 0.75
CA MET A 1 15.43 -10.36 2.21
C MET A 1 14.20 -10.98 2.87
N TRP A 2 14.33 -11.66 4.02
CA TRP A 2 13.20 -12.29 4.73
C TRP A 2 12.67 -11.33 5.80
N GLY A 3 11.35 -11.26 6.00
CA GLY A 3 10.77 -10.45 7.07
C GLY A 3 9.51 -9.68 6.67
N TRP A 4 9.05 -8.85 7.60
CA TRP A 4 8.02 -7.84 7.38
C TRP A 4 8.59 -6.69 6.54
N LYS A 5 8.85 -6.95 5.25
CA LYS A 5 9.31 -5.91 4.32
C LYS A 5 8.19 -4.88 4.15
N THR A 6 8.58 -3.61 4.16
CA THR A 6 7.70 -2.50 3.78
C THR A 6 8.28 -1.79 2.55
N ALA A 7 7.40 -1.20 1.75
CA ALA A 7 7.74 -0.22 0.73
C ALA A 7 7.11 1.11 1.14
N ASP A 8 7.97 2.10 1.42
CA ASP A 8 7.54 3.37 1.98
C ASP A 8 7.70 4.47 0.91
N ARG A 9 6.73 5.40 0.84
CA ARG A 9 6.78 6.59 -0.03
C ARG A 9 6.35 7.82 0.77
N THR A 10 7.15 8.88 0.67
CA THR A 10 6.73 10.22 1.07
C THR A 10 6.32 10.97 -0.18
N ILE A 11 5.12 11.52 -0.15
CA ILE A 11 4.48 12.18 -1.28
C ILE A 11 4.23 13.61 -0.83
N GLU A 12 4.76 14.57 -1.59
CA GLU A 12 4.50 15.99 -1.37
C GLU A 12 2.99 16.28 -1.42
N PRO A 13 2.51 17.38 -0.82
CA PRO A 13 1.08 17.67 -0.75
C PRO A 13 0.48 17.94 -2.14
N SER A 14 -0.03 16.90 -2.80
CA SER A 14 -0.74 17.00 -4.10
C SER A 14 -2.23 16.67 -3.99
N VAL A 15 -2.62 15.84 -3.01
CA VAL A 15 -4.00 15.46 -2.73
C VAL A 15 -4.29 15.52 -1.23
N SER A 16 -5.54 15.77 -0.87
CA SER A 16 -5.97 15.68 0.53
C SER A 16 -5.94 14.24 1.04
N PHE A 17 -5.92 14.08 2.37
CA PHE A 17 -5.97 12.75 2.99
C PHE A 17 -7.26 11.98 2.66
N ASP A 18 -8.38 12.68 2.52
CA ASP A 18 -9.65 12.06 2.14
C ASP A 18 -9.66 11.61 0.67
N GLU A 19 -9.13 12.43 -0.24
CA GLU A 19 -8.97 12.04 -1.65
C GLU A 19 -8.01 10.86 -1.81
N ALA A 20 -6.91 10.84 -1.06
CA ALA A 20 -5.98 9.72 -1.08
C ALA A 20 -6.66 8.40 -0.71
N LYS A 21 -7.51 8.39 0.32
CA LYS A 21 -8.33 7.21 0.68
C LYS A 21 -9.25 6.79 -0.46
N GLN A 22 -9.94 7.74 -1.10
CA GLN A 22 -10.84 7.44 -2.21
C GLN A 22 -10.09 6.83 -3.41
N ILE A 23 -8.92 7.37 -3.76
CA ILE A 23 -8.09 6.87 -4.86
C ILE A 23 -7.69 5.42 -4.62
N VAL A 24 -7.21 5.08 -3.41
CA VAL A 24 -6.79 3.70 -3.14
C VAL A 24 -7.97 2.74 -3.00
N GLN A 25 -9.14 3.23 -2.58
CA GLN A 25 -10.37 2.44 -2.59
C GLN A 25 -10.81 2.08 -4.01
N GLN A 26 -10.68 3.01 -4.96
CA GLN A 26 -10.91 2.75 -6.38
C GLN A 26 -9.87 1.75 -6.96
N ALA A 27 -8.68 1.70 -6.38
CA ALA A 27 -7.64 0.70 -6.72
C ALA A 27 -7.85 -0.67 -6.05
N GLY A 28 -8.98 -0.89 -5.37
CA GLY A 28 -9.37 -2.17 -4.78
C GLY A 28 -8.90 -2.39 -3.33
N PHE A 29 -8.41 -1.35 -2.65
CA PHE A 29 -8.14 -1.43 -1.21
C PHE A 29 -9.41 -1.13 -0.40
N GLU A 30 -9.70 -1.97 0.58
CA GLU A 30 -10.82 -1.78 1.50
C GLU A 30 -10.35 -1.11 2.79
N LEU A 31 -11.08 -0.10 3.25
CA LEU A 31 -10.74 0.65 4.46
C LEU A 31 -11.02 -0.19 5.71
N VAL A 32 -9.99 -0.45 6.52
CA VAL A 32 -10.09 -1.25 7.76
C VAL A 32 -10.05 -0.37 8.99
N VAL A 33 -9.18 0.65 9.00
CA VAL A 33 -9.05 1.61 10.10
C VAL A 33 -9.03 3.01 9.51
N SER A 34 -9.78 3.94 10.12
CA SER A 34 -9.78 5.34 9.72
C SER A 34 -9.79 6.25 10.95
N ASN A 35 -8.66 6.92 11.17
CA ASN A 35 -8.48 8.00 12.12
C ASN A 35 -8.34 9.34 11.36
N PRO A 36 -8.42 10.50 12.04
CA PRO A 36 -8.39 11.81 11.37
C PRO A 36 -7.16 12.06 10.48
N SER A 37 -5.99 11.49 10.81
CA SER A 37 -4.73 11.69 10.08
C SER A 37 -4.03 10.38 9.70
N HIS A 38 -4.71 9.24 9.86
CA HIS A 38 -4.12 7.93 9.61
C HIS A 38 -5.20 6.93 9.19
N ALA A 39 -4.95 6.17 8.13
CA ALA A 39 -5.83 5.13 7.67
C ALA A 39 -5.04 3.86 7.33
N VAL A 40 -5.65 2.71 7.58
CA VAL A 40 -5.15 1.41 7.15
C VAL A 40 -6.19 0.81 6.22
N LEU A 41 -5.74 0.40 5.05
CA LEU A 41 -6.56 -0.27 4.04
C LEU A 41 -5.91 -1.59 3.66
N LYS A 42 -6.73 -2.57 3.24
CA LYS A 42 -6.26 -3.88 2.83
C LYS A 42 -6.75 -4.23 1.43
N ARG A 43 -5.92 -4.88 0.64
CA ARG A 43 -6.32 -5.46 -0.65
C ARG A 43 -6.21 -6.96 -0.55
N ALA A 44 -7.31 -7.66 -0.83
CA ALA A 44 -7.31 -9.12 -0.87
C ALA A 44 -6.35 -9.62 -1.96
N GLY A 45 -5.59 -10.66 -1.64
CA GLY A 45 -4.78 -11.40 -2.59
C GLY A 45 -5.56 -12.55 -3.23
N THR A 46 -5.09 -13.04 -4.36
CA THR A 46 -5.54 -14.28 -5.00
C THR A 46 -4.73 -15.50 -4.53
N GLU A 47 -3.60 -15.30 -3.85
CA GLU A 47 -2.71 -16.33 -3.32
C GLU A 47 -2.51 -16.20 -1.80
N SER A 48 -2.31 -17.34 -1.11
CA SER A 48 -1.99 -17.36 0.32
C SER A 48 -0.49 -17.53 0.53
N GLY A 49 0.12 -16.60 1.28
CA GLY A 49 1.58 -16.50 1.47
C GLY A 49 2.28 -17.71 2.09
N TRP A 50 1.53 -18.74 2.50
CA TRP A 50 2.06 -19.97 3.08
C TRP A 50 2.16 -21.15 2.10
N THR A 51 1.47 -21.11 0.94
CA THR A 51 1.24 -22.34 0.14
C THR A 51 1.71 -22.33 -1.29
N GLN A 52 2.31 -21.26 -1.79
CA GLN A 52 2.87 -21.29 -3.14
C GLN A 52 4.12 -20.42 -3.17
N PHE A 53 5.14 -20.91 -3.88
CA PHE A 53 6.07 -20.00 -4.54
C PHE A 53 5.18 -19.01 -5.29
N ALA A 54 5.05 -17.79 -4.79
CA ALA A 54 4.40 -16.69 -5.47
C ALA A 54 5.52 -16.00 -6.27
N PRO A 55 5.78 -16.39 -7.53
CA PRO A 55 6.78 -15.71 -8.36
C PRO A 55 6.43 -14.23 -8.58
N GLU A 56 5.15 -13.87 -8.38
CA GLU A 56 4.62 -12.52 -8.46
C GLU A 56 3.87 -12.21 -7.14
N GLY A 57 4.51 -11.53 -6.19
CA GLY A 57 3.92 -11.20 -4.89
C GLY A 57 2.69 -10.27 -4.95
N GLU A 58 2.35 -9.76 -6.14
CA GLU A 58 1.19 -8.90 -6.40
C GLU A 58 -0.15 -9.55 -6.06
N ASN A 59 -0.15 -10.89 -6.11
CA ASN A 59 -1.28 -11.75 -5.79
C ASN A 59 -1.42 -12.02 -4.28
N LEU A 60 -0.47 -11.56 -3.46
CA LEU A 60 -0.57 -11.72 -2.01
C LEU A 60 -1.43 -10.61 -1.39
N PRO A 61 -2.11 -10.88 -0.26
CA PRO A 61 -2.85 -9.85 0.45
C PRO A 61 -1.91 -8.73 0.89
N LEU A 62 -2.34 -7.49 0.65
CA LEU A 62 -1.57 -6.29 0.94
C LEU A 62 -2.25 -5.46 2.02
N GLU A 63 -1.44 -4.80 2.83
CA GLU A 63 -1.86 -3.76 3.74
C GLU A 63 -1.17 -2.45 3.37
N LEU A 64 -1.97 -1.39 3.29
CA LEU A 64 -1.56 -0.04 2.97
C LEU A 64 -1.90 0.88 4.15
N ALA A 65 -0.90 1.49 4.74
CA ALA A 65 -1.07 2.58 5.69
C ALA A 65 -0.84 3.92 4.98
N ILE A 66 -1.76 4.86 5.20
CA ILE A 66 -1.65 6.26 4.76
C ILE A 66 -1.66 7.13 6.01
N ALA A 67 -0.66 7.97 6.17
CA ALA A 67 -0.59 8.95 7.25
C ALA A 67 -0.42 10.36 6.69
N GLN A 68 -1.14 11.32 7.25
CA GLN A 68 -0.97 12.73 6.94
C GLN A 68 0.12 13.34 7.82
N SER A 69 1.00 14.11 7.19
CA SER A 69 2.06 14.88 7.86
C SER A 69 2.11 16.30 7.31
N GLU A 70 2.87 17.18 7.97
CA GLU A 70 3.11 18.55 7.48
C GLU A 70 3.82 18.58 6.12
N ARG A 71 4.52 17.51 5.75
CA ARG A 71 5.27 17.39 4.49
C ARG A 71 4.47 16.71 3.37
N GLY A 72 3.19 16.43 3.60
CA GLY A 72 2.32 15.70 2.69
C GLY A 72 1.93 14.32 3.24
N LEU A 73 1.76 13.36 2.35
CA LEU A 73 1.31 12.02 2.71
C LEU A 73 2.48 11.05 2.84
N PHE A 74 2.47 10.28 3.91
CA PHE A 74 3.31 9.11 4.08
C PHE A 74 2.50 7.87 3.77
N VAL A 75 3.05 7.01 2.91
CA VAL A 75 2.43 5.76 2.49
C VAL A 75 3.39 4.63 2.84
N GLN A 76 2.87 3.61 3.49
CA GLN A 76 3.61 2.38 3.78
C GLN A 76 2.79 1.20 3.26
N LEU A 77 3.38 0.43 2.35
CA LEU A 77 2.79 -0.80 1.81
C LEU A 77 3.56 -2.01 2.34
N ARG A 78 2.83 -3.05 2.72
CA ARG A 78 3.41 -4.34 3.13
C ARG A 78 2.50 -5.50 2.75
N TYR A 79 3.04 -6.71 2.75
CA TYR A 79 2.20 -7.91 2.75
C TYR A 79 1.50 -8.05 4.11
N GLU A 80 0.28 -8.57 4.11
CA GLU A 80 -0.44 -8.91 5.35
C GLU A 80 0.21 -10.09 6.09
N HIS A 81 0.96 -10.90 5.37
CA HIS A 81 1.63 -12.09 5.89
C HIS A 81 3.14 -12.02 5.74
N PHE A 82 3.83 -12.85 6.52
CA PHE A 82 5.25 -13.06 6.38
C PHE A 82 5.55 -13.72 5.01
N VAL A 83 6.51 -13.18 4.27
CA VAL A 83 6.94 -13.73 2.98
C VAL A 83 8.40 -14.18 3.03
N LEU A 84 8.69 -15.31 2.38
CA LEU A 84 10.03 -15.90 2.30
C LEU A 84 10.87 -15.31 1.17
N PHE A 85 10.24 -14.75 0.14
CA PHE A 85 10.91 -14.16 -1.01
C PHE A 85 10.26 -12.83 -1.35
N ASP A 86 11.10 -11.83 -1.59
CA ASP A 86 10.68 -10.51 -2.03
C ASP A 86 10.76 -10.49 -3.55
N THR A 87 9.62 -10.32 -4.21
CA THR A 87 9.50 -10.33 -5.66
C THR A 87 9.61 -8.93 -6.29
N GLY A 88 9.83 -7.88 -5.47
CA GLY A 88 10.02 -6.50 -5.93
C GLY A 88 8.74 -5.75 -6.32
N ASP A 89 7.61 -6.45 -6.33
CA ASP A 89 6.27 -5.97 -6.56
C ASP A 89 5.78 -4.96 -5.51
N LEU A 90 6.18 -5.07 -4.24
CA LEU A 90 5.81 -4.07 -3.23
C LEU A 90 6.27 -2.67 -3.62
N ASP A 91 7.50 -2.55 -4.11
CA ASP A 91 8.05 -1.26 -4.54
C ASP A 91 7.31 -0.73 -5.77
N ARG A 92 6.99 -1.62 -6.71
CA ARG A 92 6.22 -1.30 -7.92
C ARG A 92 4.81 -0.80 -7.57
N VAL A 93 4.09 -1.50 -6.70
CA VAL A 93 2.74 -1.12 -6.26
C VAL A 93 2.78 0.17 -5.44
N ALA A 94 3.80 0.36 -4.58
CA ALA A 94 3.98 1.60 -3.84
C ALA A 94 4.23 2.79 -4.79
N ASP A 95 5.01 2.59 -5.86
CA ASP A 95 5.23 3.61 -6.90
C ASP A 95 3.95 3.92 -7.68
N GLU A 96 3.11 2.92 -7.97
CA GLU A 96 1.81 3.13 -8.61
C GLU A 96 0.84 3.93 -7.75
N VAL A 97 0.75 3.61 -6.45
CA VAL A 97 -0.05 4.40 -5.49
C VAL A 97 0.46 5.84 -5.42
N ALA A 98 1.79 6.02 -5.33
CA ALA A 98 2.38 7.35 -5.29
C ALA A 98 2.13 8.13 -6.60
N ALA A 99 2.20 7.46 -7.75
CA ALA A 99 1.91 8.07 -9.03
C ALA A 99 0.42 8.44 -9.17
N ALA A 100 -0.50 7.61 -8.65
CA ALA A 100 -1.93 7.91 -8.64
C ALA A 100 -2.24 9.19 -7.86
N PHE A 101 -1.57 9.41 -6.72
CA PHE A 101 -1.74 10.64 -5.93
C PHE A 101 -1.19 11.88 -6.62
N ARG A 102 -0.15 11.75 -7.45
CA ARG A 102 0.41 12.88 -8.22
C ARG A 102 -0.41 13.24 -9.46
N ARG A 103 -1.17 12.30 -10.02
CA ARG A 103 -1.97 12.49 -11.26
C ARG A 103 -3.38 13.02 -11.00
N ALA A 104 -3.79 13.14 -9.75
CA ALA A 104 -5.10 13.66 -9.36
C ALA A 104 -5.16 15.20 -9.26
N GLU A 105 -4.05 15.88 -9.58
CA GLU A 105 -3.99 17.32 -9.88
C GLU A 105 -4.62 17.64 -11.25
#